data_AF-A0A7X7DUF4-F1
#
_entry.id   AF-A0A7X7DUF4-F1
#
_cell.length_a   1.000
_cell.length_b   1.000
_cell.length_c   1.000
_cell.angle_alpha   90.00
_cell.angle_beta   90.00
_cell.angle_gamma   90.00
#
_symmetry.space_group_name_H-M   'P 1'
#
loop_
_entity.id
_entity.type
_entity.pdbx_description
1 polymer ?
#
loop_
_entity_poly.entity_id
_entity_poly.type
_entity_poly.pdbx_seq_one_letter_code
_entity_poly.pdbx_strand_id
1 'polypeptide(L)'
;MKRTKTGSDGEFFDHLEVLRRKIIAVLFFFCCATALLFLLSERWVRFLQAPLEGLGVSLYYFKPYEKFLTYMRLSFWGGAALSVPLAVLQAALFVAPALRKNEMKYLILSGGLIPALFLAGAAFAYRFAAPLALRFFLFFGEGDNVLPLWGFGDYASFLFSLLLASGMLFQAPLLLLLFILFGLVSVETLSRLRPWIILGIALIAALLTPPDVVSQILLGVPLYLLFELVLVLGRFLKR
;
A
#
# COMPACT_ATOMS: atom_id res chain seq x y z
N MET A 1 -3.72 -36.57 41.69
CA MET A 1 -5.11 -36.30 41.28
C MET A 1 -5.40 -34.81 41.43
N LYS A 2 -5.29 -34.03 40.34
CA LYS A 2 -5.97 -32.74 40.11
C LYS A 2 -5.56 -32.21 38.72
N ARG A 3 -6.12 -32.84 37.67
CA ARG A 3 -6.29 -32.21 36.36
C ARG A 3 -7.57 -31.39 36.46
N THR A 4 -7.45 -30.09 36.76
CA THR A 4 -8.57 -29.15 36.72
C THR A 4 -8.38 -28.22 35.53
N LYS A 5 -9.14 -28.52 34.48
CA LYS A 5 -9.68 -27.61 33.47
C LYS A 5 -9.22 -26.14 33.57
N THR A 6 -8.13 -25.80 32.88
CA THR A 6 -7.77 -24.43 32.46
C THR A 6 -7.24 -24.54 31.03
N GLY A 7 -8.12 -24.86 30.09
CA GLY A 7 -7.74 -25.20 28.71
C GLY A 7 -8.07 -24.13 27.66
N SER A 8 -8.89 -23.12 27.97
CA SER A 8 -9.25 -22.06 26.99
C SER A 8 -8.76 -20.68 27.39
N ASP A 9 -8.82 -20.35 28.68
CA ASP A 9 -8.55 -18.97 29.13
C ASP A 9 -7.05 -18.67 29.04
N GLY A 10 -6.19 -19.60 29.49
CA GLY A 10 -4.74 -19.46 29.37
C GLY A 10 -4.26 -19.34 27.91
N GLU A 11 -4.82 -20.14 27.00
CA GLU A 11 -4.46 -20.12 25.58
C GLU A 11 -4.90 -18.81 24.89
N PHE A 12 -6.06 -18.26 25.28
CA PHE A 12 -6.53 -16.96 24.80
C PHE A 12 -5.67 -15.79 25.33
N PHE A 13 -5.33 -15.79 26.63
CA PHE A 13 -4.46 -14.77 27.21
C PHE A 13 -3.04 -14.80 26.61
N ASP A 14 -2.48 -16.00 26.40
CA ASP A 14 -1.19 -16.18 25.73
C ASP A 14 -1.23 -15.64 24.28
N HIS A 15 -2.34 -15.87 23.56
CA HIS A 15 -2.51 -15.36 22.20
C HIS A 15 -2.60 -13.82 22.16
N LEU A 16 -3.31 -13.21 23.11
CA LEU A 16 -3.37 -11.75 23.26
C LEU A 16 -2.02 -11.16 23.64
N GLU A 17 -1.21 -11.85 24.43
CA GLU A 17 0.12 -11.38 24.81
C GLU A 17 1.08 -11.36 23.61
N VAL A 18 1.00 -12.37 22.73
CA VAL A 18 1.73 -12.37 21.46
C VAL A 18 1.30 -11.20 20.57
N LEU A 19 0.00 -10.93 20.47
CA LEU A 19 -0.52 -9.80 19.70
C LEU A 19 0.00 -8.47 20.26
N ARG A 20 -0.10 -8.27 21.57
CA ARG A 20 0.40 -7.07 22.25
C ARG A 20 1.87 -6.83 21.97
N ARG A 21 2.71 -7.85 22.12
CA ARG A 21 4.16 -7.74 21.87
C ARG A 21 4.46 -7.32 20.43
N LYS A 22 3.72 -7.87 19.47
CA LYS A 22 3.86 -7.53 18.04
C LYS A 22 3.41 -6.10 17.73
N ILE A 23 2.29 -5.67 18.30
CA ILE A 23 1.80 -4.28 18.16
C ILE A 23 2.82 -3.29 18.73
N ILE A 24 3.36 -3.57 19.92
CA ILE A 24 4.39 -2.71 20.54
C ILE A 24 5.65 -2.64 19.67
N ALA A 25 6.09 -3.75 19.07
CA ALA A 25 7.23 -3.76 18.18
C ALA A 25 7.00 -2.92 16.90
N VAL A 26 5.81 -3.00 16.30
CA VAL A 26 5.43 -2.19 15.13
C VAL A 26 5.35 -0.72 15.51
N LEU A 27 4.76 -0.38 16.66
CA LEU A 27 4.69 0.99 17.16
C LEU A 27 6.07 1.58 17.48
N PHE A 28 6.95 0.79 18.07
CA PHE A 28 8.34 1.21 18.33
C PHE A 28 9.07 1.50 17.01
N PHE A 29 8.97 0.59 16.04
CA PHE A 29 9.54 0.81 14.71
C PHE A 29 8.95 2.05 14.03
N PHE A 30 7.63 2.25 14.11
CA PHE A 30 6.94 3.43 13.59
C PHE A 30 7.49 4.73 14.20
N CYS A 31 7.67 4.78 15.52
CA CYS A 31 8.24 5.94 16.20
C CYS A 31 9.69 6.21 15.75
N CYS A 32 10.53 5.16 15.68
CA CYS A 32 11.90 5.28 15.20
C CYS A 32 11.97 5.73 13.73
N ALA A 33 11.14 5.16 12.85
CA ALA A 33 11.07 5.52 11.44
C ALA A 33 10.60 6.97 11.25
N THR A 34 9.59 7.39 12.01
CA THR A 34 9.10 8.78 12.00
C THR A 34 10.18 9.76 12.43
N ALA A 35 10.91 9.46 13.52
CA ALA A 35 12.01 10.30 13.98
C ALA A 35 13.14 10.37 12.95
N LEU A 36 13.51 9.25 12.33
CA LEU A 36 14.54 9.20 11.29
C LEU A 36 14.14 10.01 10.04
N LEU A 37 12.90 9.87 9.59
CA LEU A 37 12.38 10.61 8.44
C LEU A 37 12.23 12.11 8.73
N PHE A 38 11.98 12.49 9.98
CA PHE A 38 11.98 13.88 10.39
C PHE A 38 13.38 14.51 10.28
N LEU A 39 14.42 13.78 10.69
CA LEU A 39 15.82 14.21 10.52
C LEU A 39 16.21 14.30 9.04
N LEU A 40 15.61 13.48 8.18
CA LEU A 40 15.85 13.45 6.72
C LEU A 40 14.79 14.22 5.93
N SER A 41 13.99 15.07 6.59
CA SER A 41 12.80 15.70 6.01
C SER A 41 13.11 16.52 4.76
N GLU A 42 14.25 17.23 4.72
CA GLU A 42 14.66 17.97 3.52
C GLU A 42 14.84 17.09 2.29
N ARG A 43 15.47 15.92 2.44
CA ARG A 43 15.70 14.99 1.33
C ARG A 43 14.39 14.34 0.89
N TRP A 44 13.54 14.03 1.85
CA TRP A 44 12.22 13.45 1.59
C TRP A 44 11.29 14.41 0.84
N VAL A 45 11.34 15.71 1.17
CA VAL A 45 10.56 16.75 0.50
C VAL A 45 11.03 16.95 -0.94
N ARG A 46 12.35 16.99 -1.18
CA ARG A 46 12.89 17.07 -2.55
C ARG A 46 12.46 15.87 -3.39
N PHE A 47 12.47 14.67 -2.80
CA PHE A 47 11.95 13.48 -3.46
C PHE A 47 10.46 13.66 -3.83
N LEU A 48 9.63 14.20 -2.95
CA LEU A 48 8.22 14.45 -3.26
C LEU A 48 7.99 15.57 -4.28
N GLN A 49 8.92 16.51 -4.43
CA GLN A 49 8.80 17.61 -5.41
C GLN A 49 9.23 17.20 -6.83
N ALA A 50 10.04 16.16 -6.99
CA ALA A 50 10.54 15.75 -8.31
C ALA A 50 9.45 15.46 -9.38
N PRO A 51 8.25 14.92 -9.05
CA PRO A 51 7.16 14.78 -10.03
C PRO A 51 6.59 16.13 -10.53
N LEU A 52 6.77 17.23 -9.80
CA LEU A 52 6.32 18.57 -10.19
C LEU A 52 7.33 19.33 -11.05
N GLU A 53 8.62 19.00 -10.96
CA GLU A 53 9.70 19.74 -11.65
C GLU A 53 9.50 19.77 -13.18
N GLY A 54 8.80 18.79 -13.75
CA GLY A 54 8.45 18.74 -15.18
C GLY A 54 7.11 19.38 -15.57
N LEU A 55 6.31 19.86 -14.60
CA LEU A 55 4.96 20.41 -14.83
C LEU A 55 4.92 21.94 -14.71
N GLY A 56 6.01 22.61 -14.31
CA GLY A 56 6.06 24.07 -14.18
C GLY A 56 5.19 24.65 -13.05
N VAL A 57 4.68 23.81 -12.15
CA VAL A 57 3.83 24.21 -11.03
C VAL A 57 4.70 24.56 -9.82
N SER A 58 4.53 25.78 -9.31
CA SER A 58 5.17 26.22 -8.06
C SER A 58 4.27 25.93 -6.86
N LEU A 59 4.86 25.42 -5.77
CA LEU A 59 4.16 25.19 -4.51
C LEU A 59 4.25 26.43 -3.61
N TYR A 60 3.10 26.85 -3.09
CA TYR A 60 3.01 27.98 -2.18
C TYR A 60 2.65 27.49 -0.77
N TYR A 61 3.11 28.22 0.26
CA TYR A 61 2.64 28.04 1.62
C TYR A 61 1.85 29.28 2.01
N PHE A 62 0.67 29.09 2.59
CA PHE A 62 -0.25 30.17 2.94
C PHE A 62 0.02 30.69 4.35
N LYS A 63 0.53 29.84 5.24
CA LYS A 63 0.81 30.20 6.64
C LYS A 63 2.29 30.00 6.99
N PRO A 64 2.88 30.86 7.84
CA PRO A 64 4.29 30.74 8.23
C PRO A 64 4.63 29.39 8.88
N TYR A 65 3.71 28.84 9.66
CA TYR A 65 3.87 27.55 10.36
C TYR A 65 3.56 26.32 9.48
N GLU A 66 3.01 26.53 8.28
CA GLU A 66 2.55 25.44 7.41
C GLU A 66 3.71 24.57 6.94
N LYS A 67 4.84 25.18 6.59
CA LYS A 67 6.04 24.44 6.16
C LYS A 67 6.51 23.44 7.24
N PHE A 68 6.54 23.88 8.50
CA PHE A 68 6.91 23.04 9.63
C PHE A 68 5.89 21.91 9.87
N LEU A 69 4.59 22.22 9.88
CA LEU A 69 3.55 21.20 10.03
C LEU A 69 3.57 20.18 8.90
N THR A 70 3.83 20.62 7.67
CA THR A 70 3.94 19.72 6.54
C THR A 70 5.12 18.78 6.73
N TYR A 71 6.30 19.25 7.16
CA TYR A 71 7.44 18.38 7.47
C TYR A 71 7.13 17.35 8.57
N MET A 72 6.41 17.74 9.62
CA MET A 72 5.95 16.80 10.64
C MET A 72 4.98 15.75 10.07
N ARG A 73 3.97 16.19 9.31
CA ARG A 73 3.00 15.30 8.65
C ARG A 73 3.69 14.36 7.68
N LEU A 74 4.64 14.86 6.89
CA LEU A 74 5.45 14.10 5.96
C LEU A 74 6.19 12.97 6.67
N SER A 75 6.83 13.29 7.78
CA SER A 75 7.63 12.35 8.55
C SER A 75 6.75 11.29 9.23
N PHE A 76 5.60 11.72 9.76
CA PHE A 76 4.60 10.83 10.37
C PHE A 76 4.03 9.85 9.33
N TRP A 77 3.57 10.35 8.18
CA TRP A 77 2.98 9.50 7.14
C TRP A 77 4.03 8.64 6.43
N GLY A 78 5.24 9.14 6.24
CA GLY A 78 6.36 8.33 5.75
C GLY A 78 6.74 7.23 6.73
N GLY A 79 6.78 7.53 8.03
CA GLY A 79 7.00 6.54 9.09
C GLY A 79 5.90 5.48 9.12
N ALA A 80 4.64 5.92 8.93
CA ALA A 80 3.49 5.02 8.80
C ALA A 80 3.67 4.09 7.60
N ALA A 81 3.98 4.65 6.42
CA ALA A 81 4.20 3.87 5.20
C ALA A 81 5.31 2.82 5.37
N LEU A 82 6.43 3.14 6.01
CA LEU A 82 7.49 2.18 6.30
C LEU A 82 7.09 1.11 7.32
N SER A 83 6.20 1.46 8.27
CA SER A 83 5.71 0.53 9.29
C SER A 83 4.65 -0.44 8.76
N VAL A 84 3.92 -0.09 7.69
CA VAL A 84 2.84 -0.91 7.13
C VAL A 84 3.33 -2.30 6.68
N PRO A 85 4.41 -2.44 5.89
CA PRO A 85 4.94 -3.76 5.55
C PRO A 85 5.25 -4.64 6.76
N LEU A 86 5.83 -4.04 7.80
CA LEU A 86 6.14 -4.77 9.04
C LEU A 86 4.86 -5.12 9.81
N ALA A 87 3.86 -4.23 9.84
CA ALA A 87 2.56 -4.51 10.44
C ALA A 87 1.90 -5.72 9.76
N VAL A 88 1.90 -5.76 8.43
CA VAL A 88 1.33 -6.86 7.64
C VAL A 88 2.12 -8.15 7.84
N LEU A 89 3.46 -8.09 7.90
CA LEU A 89 4.30 -9.23 8.23
C LEU A 89 3.99 -9.78 9.62
N GLN A 90 3.88 -8.92 10.62
CA GLN A 90 3.61 -9.32 11.99
C GLN A 90 2.19 -9.91 12.14
N ALA A 91 1.22 -9.33 11.43
CA ALA A 91 -0.15 -9.84 11.33
C ALA A 91 -0.17 -11.22 10.66
N ALA A 92 0.55 -11.42 9.54
CA ALA A 92 0.67 -12.73 8.91
C ALA A 92 1.29 -13.76 9.88
N LEU A 93 2.39 -13.39 10.56
CA LEU A 93 3.02 -14.24 11.56
C LEU A 93 2.14 -14.52 12.79
N PHE A 94 1.09 -13.71 13.02
CA PHE A 94 0.15 -13.95 14.12
C PHE A 94 -0.88 -15.02 13.75
N VAL A 95 -1.21 -15.13 12.46
CA VAL A 95 -2.03 -16.21 11.91
C VAL A 95 -1.22 -17.51 11.72
N ALA A 96 0.10 -17.41 11.54
CA ALA A 96 1.02 -18.55 11.38
C ALA A 96 0.77 -19.78 12.30
N PRO A 97 0.59 -19.64 13.63
CA PRO A 97 0.35 -20.79 14.50
C PRO A 97 -0.97 -21.54 14.23
N ALA A 98 -1.95 -20.91 13.57
CA ALA A 98 -3.22 -21.53 13.21
C ALA A 98 -3.16 -22.30 11.87
N LEU A 99 -2.04 -22.24 11.15
CA LEU A 99 -1.87 -22.80 9.81
C LEU A 99 -1.19 -24.16 9.83
N ARG A 100 -1.45 -24.97 8.79
CA ARG A 100 -0.79 -26.28 8.62
C ARG A 100 0.70 -26.09 8.34
N LYS A 101 1.53 -27.10 8.67
CA LYS A 101 3.00 -27.04 8.47
C LYS A 101 3.42 -26.67 7.03
N ASN A 102 2.67 -27.14 6.02
CA ASN A 102 2.93 -26.81 4.61
C ASN A 102 2.53 -25.36 4.26
N GLU A 103 1.47 -24.84 4.89
CA GLU A 103 0.99 -23.47 4.69
C GLU A 103 1.91 -22.44 5.38
N MET A 104 2.47 -22.81 6.53
CA MET A 104 3.44 -22.02 7.27
C MET A 104 4.68 -21.69 6.43
N LYS A 105 5.14 -22.62 5.59
CA LYS A 105 6.27 -22.37 4.67
C LYS A 105 5.97 -21.24 3.69
N TYR A 106 4.77 -21.22 3.10
CA TYR A 106 4.35 -20.18 2.16
C TYR A 106 4.16 -18.83 2.86
N LEU A 107 3.64 -18.83 4.08
CA LEU A 107 3.52 -17.62 4.87
C LEU A 107 4.90 -17.02 5.23
N ILE A 108 5.87 -17.86 5.64
CA ILE A 108 7.24 -17.39 5.92
C ILE A 108 7.91 -16.88 4.63
N LEU A 109 7.75 -17.58 3.50
CA LEU A 109 8.29 -17.13 2.21
C LEU A 109 7.68 -15.79 1.77
N SER A 110 6.38 -15.58 2.03
CA SER A 110 5.70 -14.31 1.76
C SER A 110 6.25 -13.15 2.59
N GLY A 111 6.99 -13.42 3.66
CA GLY A 111 7.49 -12.39 4.56
C GLY A 111 8.42 -11.36 3.90
N GLY A 112 9.25 -11.81 2.95
CA GLY A 112 10.06 -10.90 2.12
C GLY A 112 9.28 -10.27 0.96
N LEU A 113 8.21 -10.93 0.50
CA LEU A 113 7.39 -10.46 -0.60
C LEU A 113 6.48 -9.29 -0.17
N ILE A 114 5.99 -9.27 1.08
CA ILE A 114 5.17 -8.18 1.64
C ILE A 114 5.84 -6.80 1.48
N PRO A 115 7.07 -6.56 2.01
CA PRO A 115 7.73 -5.27 1.85
C PRO A 115 8.12 -4.99 0.40
N ALA A 116 8.51 -6.01 -0.36
CA ALA A 116 8.84 -5.84 -1.77
C ALA A 116 7.62 -5.37 -2.60
N LEU A 117 6.45 -5.98 -2.41
CA LEU A 117 5.21 -5.59 -3.09
C LEU A 117 4.72 -4.21 -2.66
N PHE A 118 4.80 -3.89 -1.38
CA PHE A 118 4.42 -2.56 -0.89
C PHE A 118 5.30 -1.47 -1.49
N LEU A 119 6.62 -1.68 -1.52
CA LEU A 119 7.56 -0.75 -2.15
C LEU A 119 7.35 -0.67 -3.66
N ALA A 120 7.05 -1.79 -4.33
CA ALA A 120 6.71 -1.80 -5.75
C ALA A 120 5.42 -1.02 -6.03
N GLY A 121 4.40 -1.13 -5.17
CA GLY A 121 3.16 -0.36 -5.26
C GLY A 121 3.39 1.13 -5.03
N ALA A 122 4.15 1.49 -3.99
CA ALA A 122 4.53 2.88 -3.75
C ALA A 122 5.35 3.46 -4.92
N ALA A 123 6.29 2.70 -5.49
CA ALA A 123 7.05 3.11 -6.66
C ALA A 123 6.17 3.27 -7.91
N PHE A 124 5.20 2.36 -8.10
CA PHE A 124 4.21 2.46 -9.18
C PHE A 124 3.36 3.73 -9.02
N ALA A 125 2.84 4.00 -7.83
CA ALA A 125 2.09 5.22 -7.57
C ALA A 125 2.92 6.48 -7.78
N TYR A 126 4.15 6.51 -7.29
CA TYR A 126 5.03 7.67 -7.46
C TYR A 126 5.36 7.94 -8.93
N ARG A 127 5.67 6.89 -9.71
CA ARG A 127 6.15 7.04 -11.08
C ARG A 127 5.05 7.16 -12.12
N PHE A 128 3.89 6.53 -11.90
CA PHE A 128 2.80 6.47 -12.87
C PHE A 128 1.54 7.16 -12.37
N ALA A 129 1.01 6.77 -11.20
CA ALA A 129 -0.28 7.29 -10.74
C ALA A 129 -0.23 8.79 -10.37
N ALA A 130 0.84 9.24 -9.71
CA ALA A 130 1.03 10.61 -9.31
C ALA A 130 1.07 11.58 -10.50
N PRO A 131 1.98 11.44 -11.49
CA PRO A 131 2.01 12.38 -12.62
C PRO A 131 0.72 12.33 -13.45
N LEU A 132 0.07 11.18 -13.54
CA LEU A 132 -1.21 11.04 -14.23
C LEU A 132 -2.33 11.80 -13.51
N ALA A 133 -2.47 11.64 -12.20
CA ALA A 133 -3.46 12.36 -11.41
C ALA A 133 -3.20 13.88 -11.41
N LEU A 134 -1.93 14.31 -11.36
CA LEU A 134 -1.58 15.73 -11.48
C LEU A 134 -1.98 16.30 -12.84
N ARG A 135 -1.70 15.58 -13.94
CA ARG A 135 -2.14 15.97 -15.29
C ARG A 135 -3.66 16.04 -15.41
N PHE A 136 -4.36 15.08 -14.82
CA PHE A 136 -5.82 15.09 -14.78
C PHE A 136 -6.36 16.34 -14.06
N PHE A 137 -5.81 16.70 -12.90
CA PHE A 137 -6.24 17.91 -12.18
C PHE A 137 -5.93 19.20 -12.95
N LEU A 138 -4.79 19.26 -13.65
CA LEU A 138 -4.47 20.40 -14.52
C LEU A 138 -5.44 20.49 -15.70
N PHE A 139 -5.69 19.39 -16.41
CA PHE A 139 -6.64 19.32 -17.51
C PHE A 139 -8.07 19.67 -17.08
N PHE A 140 -8.50 19.23 -15.89
CA PHE A 140 -9.82 19.57 -15.37
C PHE A 140 -9.98 21.07 -15.06
N GLY A 141 -8.89 21.75 -14.72
CA GLY A 141 -8.88 23.21 -14.53
C GLY A 141 -8.80 24.01 -15.83
N GLU A 142 -8.46 23.38 -16.95
CA GLU A 142 -8.45 24.03 -18.28
C GLU A 142 -9.89 24.25 -18.77
N GLY A 143 -10.43 25.44 -18.51
CA GLY A 143 -11.78 25.82 -18.93
C GLY A 143 -12.38 26.95 -18.09
N ASP A 144 -11.96 27.02 -16.83
CA ASP A 144 -12.26 28.14 -15.94
C ASP A 144 -11.12 29.16 -15.98
N ASN A 145 -11.41 30.47 -15.96
CA ASN A 145 -10.40 31.53 -15.85
C ASN A 145 -9.76 31.59 -14.44
N VAL A 146 -9.52 30.44 -13.82
CA VAL A 146 -9.00 30.28 -12.47
C VAL A 146 -7.61 29.70 -12.55
N LEU A 147 -6.61 30.46 -12.08
CA LEU A 147 -5.23 29.99 -12.03
C LEU A 147 -5.07 28.95 -10.91
N PRO A 148 -4.45 27.79 -11.19
CA PRO A 148 -4.28 26.75 -10.20
C PRO A 148 -3.20 27.12 -9.18
N LEU A 149 -3.59 27.40 -7.93
CA LEU A 149 -2.68 27.64 -6.81
C LEU A 149 -2.59 26.39 -5.94
N TRP A 150 -1.41 25.78 -5.88
CA TRP A 150 -1.18 24.52 -5.16
C TRP A 150 -0.52 24.78 -3.81
N GLY A 151 -1.21 24.40 -2.73
CA GLY A 151 -0.68 24.43 -1.37
C GLY A 151 0.34 23.32 -1.13
N PHE A 152 1.49 23.65 -0.53
CA PHE A 152 2.53 22.68 -0.21
C PHE A 152 2.02 21.55 0.70
N GLY A 153 1.23 21.89 1.72
CA GLY A 153 0.67 20.91 2.65
C GLY A 153 -0.33 19.96 1.99
N ASP A 154 -1.18 20.48 1.11
CA ASP A 154 -2.22 19.70 0.42
C ASP A 154 -1.60 18.77 -0.62
N TYR A 155 -0.65 19.27 -1.40
CA TYR A 155 0.10 18.47 -2.37
C TYR A 155 0.83 17.31 -1.69
N ALA A 156 1.55 17.58 -0.60
CA ALA A 156 2.25 16.53 0.15
C ALA A 156 1.25 15.47 0.66
N SER A 157 0.15 15.91 1.27
CA SER A 157 -0.89 15.01 1.82
C SER A 157 -1.52 14.14 0.74
N PHE A 158 -1.82 14.72 -0.43
CA PHE A 158 -2.32 14.00 -1.60
C PHE A 158 -1.33 12.94 -2.09
N LEU A 159 -0.05 13.30 -2.27
CA LEU A 159 0.94 12.32 -2.72
C LEU A 159 1.10 11.18 -1.72
N PHE A 160 1.14 11.46 -0.42
CA PHE A 160 1.24 10.39 0.57
C PHE A 160 0.06 9.46 0.58
N SER A 161 -1.16 10.02 0.56
CA SER A 161 -2.36 9.19 0.58
C SER A 161 -2.38 8.27 -0.65
N LEU A 162 -1.95 8.77 -1.81
CA LEU A 162 -1.79 8.00 -3.04
C LEU A 162 -0.73 6.89 -2.91
N LEU A 163 0.47 7.21 -2.40
CA LEU A 163 1.54 6.23 -2.19
C LEU A 163 1.14 5.13 -1.20
N LEU A 164 0.52 5.52 -0.09
CA LEU A 164 0.09 4.59 0.96
C LEU A 164 -1.04 3.69 0.47
N ALA A 165 -2.06 4.28 -0.17
CA ALA A 165 -3.19 3.54 -0.72
C ALA A 165 -2.74 2.55 -1.80
N SER A 166 -1.83 2.96 -2.69
CA SER A 166 -1.30 2.07 -3.73
C SER A 166 -0.41 0.97 -3.16
N GLY A 167 0.45 1.27 -2.19
CA GLY A 167 1.22 0.27 -1.47
C GLY A 167 0.34 -0.78 -0.80
N MET A 168 -0.76 -0.36 -0.16
CA MET A 168 -1.76 -1.27 0.42
C MET A 168 -2.51 -2.05 -0.67
N LEU A 169 -2.89 -1.42 -1.77
CA LEU A 169 -3.55 -2.08 -2.89
C LEU A 169 -2.70 -3.21 -3.47
N PHE A 170 -1.38 -3.00 -3.56
CA PHE A 170 -0.42 -4.01 -4.05
C PHE A 170 -0.24 -5.17 -3.08
N GLN A 171 -0.74 -5.11 -1.84
CA GLN A 171 -0.79 -6.27 -0.94
C GLN A 171 -1.99 -7.18 -1.23
N ALA A 172 -3.04 -6.69 -1.89
CA ALA A 172 -4.23 -7.49 -2.22
C ALA A 172 -3.91 -8.72 -3.11
N PRO A 173 -3.09 -8.62 -4.17
CA PRO A 173 -2.64 -9.78 -4.94
C PRO A 173 -1.96 -10.85 -4.07
N LEU A 174 -1.13 -10.44 -3.12
CA LEU A 174 -0.45 -11.36 -2.20
C LEU A 174 -1.43 -12.07 -1.27
N LEU A 175 -2.40 -11.33 -0.73
CA LEU A 175 -3.47 -11.90 0.10
C LEU A 175 -4.31 -12.92 -0.68
N LEU A 176 -4.66 -12.61 -1.93
CA LEU A 176 -5.37 -13.55 -2.81
C LEU A 176 -4.55 -14.82 -3.08
N LEU A 177 -3.23 -14.67 -3.32
CA LEU A 177 -2.34 -15.81 -3.48
C LEU A 177 -2.34 -16.70 -2.23
N LEU A 178 -2.22 -16.11 -1.04
CA LEU A 178 -2.27 -16.85 0.23
C LEU A 178 -3.62 -17.55 0.41
N PHE A 179 -4.74 -16.90 0.06
CA PHE A 179 -6.07 -17.54 0.11
C PHE A 179 -6.20 -18.74 -0.83
N ILE A 180 -5.58 -18.68 -2.02
CA ILE A 180 -5.52 -19.83 -2.93
C ILE A 180 -4.71 -20.97 -2.31
N LEU A 181 -3.56 -20.65 -1.71
CA LEU A 181 -2.66 -21.64 -1.09
C LEU A 181 -3.26 -22.30 0.16
N PHE A 182 -4.03 -21.55 0.94
CA PHE A 182 -4.77 -22.07 2.10
C PHE A 182 -6.06 -22.81 1.72
N GLY A 183 -6.40 -22.84 0.42
CA GLY A 183 -7.60 -23.49 -0.08
C GLY A 183 -8.91 -22.75 0.25
N LEU A 184 -8.83 -21.49 0.70
CA LEU A 184 -10.00 -20.64 0.98
C LEU A 184 -10.71 -20.22 -0.31
N VAL A 185 -9.96 -20.03 -1.39
CA VAL A 185 -10.50 -19.67 -2.70
C VAL A 185 -9.87 -20.55 -3.78
N SER A 186 -10.67 -21.00 -4.74
CA SER A 186 -10.19 -21.81 -5.86
C SER A 186 -9.77 -20.95 -7.05
N VAL A 187 -8.70 -21.34 -7.75
CA VAL A 187 -8.23 -20.64 -8.96
C VAL A 187 -9.32 -20.57 -10.01
N GLU A 188 -10.15 -21.61 -10.10
CA GLU A 188 -11.27 -21.71 -11.03
C GLU A 188 -12.30 -20.61 -10.74
N THR A 189 -12.58 -20.33 -9.46
CA THR A 189 -13.51 -19.27 -9.05
C THR A 189 -12.98 -17.89 -9.43
N LEU A 190 -11.71 -17.57 -9.11
CA LEU A 190 -11.14 -16.28 -9.54
C LEU A 190 -11.03 -16.17 -11.07
N SER A 191 -10.76 -17.28 -11.76
CA SER A 191 -10.69 -17.29 -13.23
C SER A 191 -12.04 -16.99 -13.86
N ARG A 192 -13.16 -17.37 -13.24
CA ARG A 192 -14.50 -16.97 -13.71
C ARG A 192 -14.78 -15.48 -13.50
N LEU A 193 -14.13 -14.85 -12.53
CA LEU A 193 -14.26 -13.42 -12.21
C LEU A 193 -13.37 -12.51 -13.07
N ARG A 194 -12.60 -13.05 -14.04
CA ARG A 194 -11.73 -12.27 -14.94
C ARG A 194 -12.45 -11.06 -15.58
N PRO A 195 -13.66 -11.19 -16.17
CA PRO A 195 -14.31 -10.05 -16.81
C PRO A 195 -14.66 -8.94 -15.81
N TRP A 196 -15.05 -9.29 -14.58
CA TRP A 196 -15.37 -8.34 -13.52
C TRP A 196 -14.13 -7.60 -13.02
N ILE A 197 -13.00 -8.30 -12.93
CA ILE A 197 -11.73 -7.70 -12.50
C ILE A 197 -11.19 -6.76 -13.59
N ILE A 198 -11.26 -7.17 -14.86
CA ILE A 198 -10.90 -6.29 -15.99
C ILE A 198 -11.80 -5.04 -15.99
N LEU A 199 -13.11 -5.21 -15.79
CA LEU A 199 -14.05 -4.09 -15.71
C LEU A 199 -13.72 -3.16 -14.54
N GLY A 200 -13.40 -3.70 -13.35
CA GLY A 200 -13.02 -2.90 -12.19
C GLY A 200 -11.72 -2.12 -12.41
N ILE A 201 -10.70 -2.76 -13.00
CA ILE A 201 -9.43 -2.11 -13.35
C ILE A 201 -9.66 -1.02 -14.40
N ALA A 202 -10.46 -1.30 -15.43
CA ALA A 202 -10.78 -0.34 -16.49
C ALA A 202 -11.57 0.86 -15.94
N LEU A 203 -12.51 0.63 -15.02
CA LEU A 203 -13.27 1.69 -14.36
C LEU A 203 -12.37 2.59 -13.50
N ILE A 204 -11.48 1.99 -12.70
CA ILE A 204 -10.50 2.73 -11.90
C ILE A 204 -9.55 3.52 -12.80
N ALA A 205 -9.07 2.90 -13.89
CA ALA A 205 -8.21 3.58 -14.85
C ALA A 205 -8.92 4.76 -15.51
N ALA A 206 -10.15 4.57 -15.98
CA ALA A 206 -10.95 5.63 -16.60
C ALA A 206 -11.30 6.78 -15.63
N LEU A 207 -11.43 6.50 -14.34
CA LEU A 207 -11.69 7.52 -13.32
C LEU A 207 -10.42 8.34 -12.98
N LEU A 208 -9.25 7.71 -13.05
CA LEU A 208 -7.97 8.32 -12.64
C LEU A 208 -7.20 8.96 -13.81
N THR A 209 -7.48 8.58 -15.05
CA THR A 209 -6.84 9.15 -16.23
C THR A 209 -7.75 10.18 -16.88
N PRO A 210 -7.19 11.15 -17.64
CA PRO A 210 -7.96 11.85 -18.67
C PRO A 210 -8.68 10.86 -19.61
N PRO A 211 -9.62 11.34 -20.46
CA PRO A 211 -10.29 10.49 -21.46
C PRO A 211 -9.34 10.14 -22.63
N ASP A 212 -8.21 9.50 -22.29
CA ASP A 212 -7.18 9.08 -23.21
C ASP A 212 -6.90 7.58 -23.05
N VAL A 213 -7.09 6.82 -24.13
CA VAL A 213 -7.01 5.36 -24.13
C VAL A 213 -5.59 4.88 -23.77
N VAL A 214 -4.56 5.65 -24.12
CA VAL A 214 -3.17 5.27 -23.89
C VAL A 214 -2.84 5.25 -22.40
N SER A 215 -3.21 6.29 -21.64
CA SER A 215 -2.97 6.32 -20.19
C SER A 215 -3.84 5.32 -19.44
N GLN A 216 -5.07 5.08 -19.92
CA GLN A 216 -5.96 4.03 -19.38
C GLN A 216 -5.31 2.65 -19.48
N ILE A 217 -4.76 2.31 -20.66
CA ILE A 217 -4.04 1.05 -20.88
C ILE A 217 -2.76 1.01 -20.05
N LEU A 218 -1.99 2.11 -20.00
CA LEU A 218 -0.73 2.18 -19.26
C LEU A 218 -0.92 1.93 -17.75
N LEU A 219 -2.03 2.38 -17.17
CA LEU A 219 -2.37 2.13 -15.77
C LEU A 219 -3.03 0.75 -15.57
N GLY A 220 -3.94 0.36 -16.46
CA GLY A 220 -4.72 -0.87 -16.32
C GLY A 220 -3.91 -2.15 -16.55
N VAL A 221 -3.00 -2.16 -17.52
CA VAL A 221 -2.22 -3.35 -17.87
C VAL A 221 -1.35 -3.85 -16.71
N PRO A 222 -0.57 -3.03 -16.00
CA PRO A 222 0.20 -3.48 -14.83
C PRO A 222 -0.65 -4.11 -13.74
N LEU A 223 -1.83 -3.53 -13.46
CA LEU A 223 -2.76 -4.07 -12.45
C LEU A 223 -3.35 -5.41 -12.88
N TYR A 224 -3.68 -5.55 -14.17
CA TYR A 224 -4.18 -6.82 -14.71
C TYR A 224 -3.10 -7.90 -14.73
N LEU A 225 -1.87 -7.54 -15.10
CA LEU A 225 -0.73 -8.47 -15.08
C LEU A 225 -0.44 -8.98 -13.67
N LEU A 226 -0.53 -8.13 -12.66
CA LEU A 226 -0.40 -8.56 -11.25
C LEU A 226 -1.47 -9.59 -10.88
N PHE A 227 -2.71 -9.37 -11.30
CA PHE A 227 -3.79 -10.34 -11.08
C PHE A 227 -3.53 -11.67 -11.79
N GLU A 228 -3.10 -11.63 -13.06
CA GLU A 228 -2.80 -12.86 -13.81
C GLU A 228 -1.64 -13.63 -13.20
N LEU A 229 -0.60 -12.92 -12.74
CA LEU A 229 0.56 -13.50 -12.07
C LEU A 229 0.13 -14.28 -10.82
N VAL A 230 -0.83 -13.76 -10.04
CA VAL A 230 -1.40 -14.47 -8.89
C VAL A 230 -2.07 -15.78 -9.30
N LEU A 231 -2.87 -15.77 -10.38
CA LEU A 231 -3.54 -16.98 -10.86
C LEU A 231 -2.56 -18.03 -11.40
N VAL A 232 -1.50 -17.59 -12.05
CA VAL A 232 -0.44 -18.46 -12.56
C VAL A 232 0.33 -19.08 -11.38
N LEU A 233 0.82 -18.27 -10.44
CA LEU A 233 1.51 -18.75 -9.25
C LEU A 233 0.64 -19.69 -8.41
N GLY A 234 -0.65 -19.35 -8.23
CA GLY A 234 -1.60 -20.18 -7.50
C GLY A 234 -1.81 -21.57 -8.13
N ARG A 235 -1.74 -21.68 -9.46
CA ARG A 235 -1.78 -22.98 -10.16
C ARG A 235 -0.49 -23.77 -10.00
N PHE A 236 0.66 -23.11 -10.09
CA PHE A 236 1.96 -23.76 -9.99
C PHE A 236 2.25 -24.27 -8.58
N LEU A 237 1.90 -23.50 -7.54
CA LEU A 237 2.20 -23.83 -6.14
C LEU A 237 1.22 -24.83 -5.51
N LYS A 238 0.04 -25.04 -6.11
CA LYS A 238 -0.95 -26.03 -5.67
C LYS A 238 -0.70 -27.44 -6.26
N ARG A 239 0.09 -27.53 -7.34
CA ARG A 239 0.60 -28.81 -7.87
C ARG A 239 1.74 -29.32 -6.99
#